data_AF-A0A0B1TGL2-F1
#
_entry.id   AF-A0A0B1TGL2-F1
#
_cell.length_a   1.000
_cell.length_b   1.000
_cell.length_c   1.000
_cell.angle_alpha   90.00
_cell.angle_beta   90.00
_cell.angle_gamma   90.00
#
_symmetry.space_group_name_H-M   'P 1'
#
loop_
_entity.id
_entity.type
_entity.pdbx_description
1 polymer ?
#
loop_
_entity_poly.entity_id
_entity_poly.type
_entity_poly.pdbx_seq_one_letter_code
_entity_poly.pdbx_strand_id
1 'polypeptide(L)'
;MDDDTFEYVTASDTTWGGFNWHLNFRWYPVPKREMTRRKGDRSSPIQTPTIAGGLFAIDRQFFYDIGSYDEGMQVWGGENLEISFRVWMCGGSLEIHPCSRVGHVFRKQTPYTFPGGTAKVIHHNAARTAEVWMDRYKQFFYKMVPSARNVDPGDVSERRQLRSNLQCKSFEWYLRNVYPEAPLPYDFISLGSISNTDSNKCFDTMAKKDGPVMLQSCHGSGGNQVSMSF
;
A
#
# COMPACT_ATOMS: atom_id res chain seq x y z
N MET A 1 -7.17 19.02 10.62
CA MET A 1 -7.33 20.48 10.64
C MET A 1 -7.67 20.91 9.24
N ASP A 2 -8.68 21.77 9.13
CA ASP A 2 -9.08 22.37 7.85
C ASP A 2 -7.95 23.26 7.31
N ASP A 3 -7.71 23.24 5.99
CA ASP A 3 -6.63 24.02 5.37
C ASP A 3 -6.97 25.50 5.17
N ASP A 4 -8.26 25.85 5.20
CA ASP A 4 -8.77 27.20 5.00
C ASP A 4 -9.01 27.90 6.35
N THR A 5 -9.63 27.23 7.33
CA THR A 5 -10.02 27.80 8.63
C THR A 5 -9.07 27.47 9.79
N PHE A 6 -8.18 26.49 9.61
CA PHE A 6 -7.34 25.91 10.67
C PHE A 6 -8.13 25.28 11.82
N GLU A 7 -9.44 25.08 11.68
CA GLU A 7 -10.26 24.45 12.69
C GLU A 7 -9.78 23.02 12.98
N TYR A 8 -9.68 22.68 14.26
CA TYR A 8 -9.38 21.32 14.70
C TYR A 8 -10.66 20.49 14.73
N VAL A 9 -10.87 19.69 13.67
CA VAL A 9 -11.93 18.69 13.61
C VAL A 9 -11.40 17.34 14.08
N THR A 10 -12.16 16.67 14.97
CA THR A 10 -11.80 15.35 15.47
C THR A 10 -11.92 14.29 14.38
N ALA A 11 -10.83 13.55 14.17
CA ALA A 11 -10.87 12.37 13.29
C ALA A 11 -11.62 11.21 13.95
N SER A 12 -12.33 10.44 13.13
CA SER A 12 -13.03 9.22 13.55
C SER A 12 -12.05 8.24 14.24
N ASP A 13 -12.49 7.65 15.35
CA ASP A 13 -11.81 6.57 16.07
C ASP A 13 -12.10 5.18 15.49
N THR A 14 -12.85 5.12 14.38
CA THR A 14 -13.25 3.89 13.69
C THR A 14 -12.59 3.73 12.33
N THR A 15 -11.49 4.44 12.08
CA THR A 15 -10.67 4.26 10.87
C THR A 15 -9.30 3.67 11.17
N TRP A 16 -8.79 2.92 10.21
CA TRP A 16 -7.42 2.40 10.21
C TRP A 16 -6.77 2.60 8.83
N GLY A 17 -5.45 2.42 8.78
CA GLY A 17 -4.68 2.58 7.56
C GLY A 17 -4.55 1.29 6.77
N GLY A 18 -4.95 1.32 5.50
CA GLY A 18 -4.69 0.26 4.53
C GLY A 18 -4.06 0.81 3.27
N PHE A 19 -3.94 -0.05 2.25
CA PHE A 19 -3.47 0.34 0.94
C PHE A 19 -4.28 -0.33 -0.16
N ASN A 20 -4.33 0.29 -1.32
CA ASN A 20 -4.85 -0.34 -2.53
C ASN A 20 -3.70 -0.89 -3.39
N TRP A 21 -4.01 -1.70 -4.41
CA TRP A 21 -3.00 -2.30 -5.28
C TRP A 21 -2.32 -1.35 -6.27
N HIS A 22 -2.57 -0.04 -6.14
CA HIS A 22 -1.75 1.01 -6.76
C HIS A 22 -0.62 1.48 -5.81
N LEU A 23 -0.47 0.82 -4.65
CA LEU A 23 0.43 1.20 -3.56
C LEU A 23 0.19 2.62 -3.04
N ASN A 24 -1.09 3.00 -2.96
CA ASN A 24 -1.51 4.23 -2.30
C ASN A 24 -2.12 3.91 -0.93
N PHE A 25 -1.70 4.68 0.08
CA PHE A 25 -2.34 4.67 1.39
C PHE A 25 -3.80 5.11 1.30
N ARG A 26 -4.67 4.46 2.08
CA ARG A 26 -6.09 4.76 2.18
C ARG A 26 -6.58 4.54 3.62
N TRP A 27 -7.50 5.39 4.05
CA TRP A 27 -8.26 5.18 5.27
C TRP A 27 -9.43 4.24 4.96
N TYR A 28 -9.59 3.22 5.80
CA TYR A 28 -10.72 2.30 5.76
C TYR A 28 -11.42 2.26 7.12
N PRO A 29 -12.69 1.85 7.18
CA PRO A 29 -13.33 1.49 8.45
C PRO A 29 -12.58 0.33 9.12
N VAL A 30 -12.47 0.38 10.45
CA VAL A 30 -11.90 -0.71 11.25
C VAL A 30 -12.76 -1.97 11.07
N PRO A 31 -12.17 -3.14 10.73
CA PRO A 31 -12.93 -4.34 10.48
C PRO A 31 -13.48 -4.94 11.78
N LYS A 32 -14.56 -5.73 11.65
CA LYS A 32 -15.20 -6.41 12.79
C LYS A 32 -14.21 -7.24 13.60
N ARG A 33 -13.26 -7.91 12.93
CA ARG A 33 -12.19 -8.70 13.56
C ARG A 33 -11.40 -7.87 14.59
N GLU A 34 -11.00 -6.67 14.21
CA GLU A 34 -10.23 -5.77 15.08
C GLU A 34 -11.08 -5.17 16.19
N MET A 35 -12.34 -4.84 15.91
CA MET A 35 -13.30 -4.43 16.96
C MET A 35 -13.51 -5.52 18.01
N THR A 36 -13.59 -6.79 17.59
CA THR A 36 -13.71 -7.95 18.48
C THR A 36 -12.43 -8.15 19.31
N ARG A 37 -11.24 -8.00 18.71
CA ARG A 37 -9.95 -8.09 19.43
C ARG A 37 -9.89 -7.10 20.60
N ARG A 38 -10.40 -5.88 20.39
CA ARG A 38 -10.46 -4.80 21.39
C ARG A 38 -11.56 -4.99 22.44
N LYS A 39 -12.43 -6.00 22.31
CA LYS A 39 -13.54 -6.28 23.24
C LYS A 39 -14.46 -5.07 23.51
N GLY A 40 -14.59 -4.18 22.53
CA GLY A 40 -15.39 -2.95 22.66
C GLY A 40 -14.72 -1.79 23.41
N ASP A 41 -13.50 -1.95 23.92
CA ASP A 41 -12.75 -0.87 24.54
C ASP A 41 -12.21 0.11 23.48
N ARG A 42 -12.74 1.33 23.49
CA ARG A 42 -12.36 2.39 22.55
C ARG A 42 -11.01 3.05 22.87
N SER A 43 -10.46 2.84 24.06
CA SER A 43 -9.14 3.34 24.45
C SER A 43 -8.00 2.39 24.05
N SER A 44 -8.31 1.09 23.92
CA SER A 44 -7.36 0.08 23.46
C SER A 44 -6.80 0.43 22.07
N PRO A 45 -5.48 0.22 21.82
CA PRO A 45 -4.85 0.50 20.54
C PRO A 45 -5.48 -0.29 19.40
N ILE A 46 -5.50 0.29 18.19
CA ILE A 46 -5.97 -0.37 16.96
C ILE A 46 -4.74 -0.88 16.20
N GLN A 47 -4.66 -2.19 15.96
CA GLN A 47 -3.61 -2.74 15.10
C GLN A 47 -3.93 -2.41 13.64
N THR A 48 -3.04 -1.64 12.99
CA THR A 48 -3.26 -1.11 11.64
C THR A 48 -2.31 -1.77 10.63
N PRO A 49 -2.79 -2.22 9.45
CA PRO A 49 -1.93 -2.80 8.42
C PRO A 49 -0.83 -1.85 7.98
N THR A 50 -1.19 -0.57 7.83
CA THR A 50 -0.28 0.48 7.39
C THR A 50 -0.49 1.76 8.17
N ILE A 51 0.53 2.61 8.16
CA ILE A 51 0.46 3.97 8.71
C ILE A 51 0.47 5.01 7.60
N ALA A 52 -0.06 6.21 7.89
CA ALA A 52 0.06 7.36 7.01
C ALA A 52 1.52 7.82 6.86
N GLY A 53 2.38 7.54 7.84
CA GLY A 53 3.83 7.76 7.80
C GLY A 53 4.31 9.09 8.37
N GLY A 54 3.51 10.17 8.25
CA GLY A 54 3.94 11.50 8.70
C GLY A 54 4.02 11.69 10.22
N LEU A 55 3.29 10.88 11.00
CA LEU A 55 3.23 10.97 12.46
C LEU A 55 3.22 9.57 13.06
N PHE A 56 4.27 9.21 13.78
CA PHE A 56 4.38 7.98 14.55
C PHE A 56 5.46 8.13 15.62
N ALA A 57 5.46 7.24 16.61
CA ALA A 57 6.54 7.10 17.57
C ALA A 57 7.11 5.69 17.46
N ILE A 58 8.43 5.56 17.55
CA ILE A 58 9.16 4.30 17.44
C ILE A 58 10.36 4.35 18.38
N ASP A 59 10.72 3.21 18.97
CA ASP A 59 11.98 3.11 19.70
C ASP A 59 13.16 3.36 18.74
N ARG A 60 14.14 4.14 19.20
CA ARG A 60 15.27 4.56 18.36
C ARG A 60 16.11 3.35 17.95
N GLN A 61 16.42 2.45 18.88
CA GLN A 61 17.27 1.31 18.60
C GLN A 61 16.55 0.37 17.64
N PHE A 62 15.28 0.07 17.91
CA PHE A 62 14.44 -0.72 17.02
C PHE A 62 14.40 -0.13 15.60
N PHE A 63 14.19 1.19 15.44
CA PHE A 63 14.18 1.84 14.12
C PHE A 63 15.45 1.58 13.32
N TYR A 64 16.63 1.64 13.94
CA TYR A 64 17.90 1.36 13.28
C TYR A 64 18.14 -0.15 13.09
N ASP A 65 17.75 -0.99 14.04
CA ASP A 65 17.90 -2.45 13.96
C ASP A 65 17.09 -3.04 12.80
N ILE A 66 15.90 -2.50 12.55
CA ILE A 66 15.10 -2.87 11.38
C ILE A 66 15.52 -2.12 10.11
N GLY A 67 16.65 -1.41 10.11
CA GLY A 67 17.27 -0.80 8.94
C GLY A 67 16.68 0.54 8.48
N SER A 68 16.23 1.40 9.41
CA SER A 68 15.84 2.80 9.17
C SER A 68 14.92 2.99 7.95
N TYR A 69 14.98 4.11 7.21
CA TYR A 69 14.34 4.22 5.90
C TYR A 69 15.25 3.70 4.78
N ASP A 70 14.66 3.31 3.66
CA ASP A 70 15.39 3.00 2.43
C ASP A 70 15.95 4.28 1.81
N GLU A 71 17.26 4.48 1.91
CA GLU A 71 17.95 5.67 1.40
C GLU A 71 17.91 5.79 -0.14
N GLY A 72 17.53 4.72 -0.84
CA GLY A 72 17.28 4.78 -2.27
C GLY A 72 15.93 5.41 -2.63
N MET A 73 15.04 5.69 -1.67
CA MET A 73 13.80 6.42 -1.95
C MET A 73 14.04 7.90 -2.23
N GLN A 74 13.24 8.46 -3.13
CA GLN A 74 13.38 9.83 -3.62
C GLN A 74 12.24 10.72 -3.16
N VAL A 75 12.57 11.90 -2.63
CA VAL A 75 11.67 13.02 -2.30
C VAL A 75 10.48 12.66 -1.39
N TRP A 76 9.45 12.00 -1.91
CA TRP A 76 8.21 11.73 -1.20
C TRP A 76 7.43 10.57 -1.83
N GLY A 77 6.80 9.75 -0.98
CA GLY A 77 5.81 8.75 -1.34
C GLY A 77 6.37 7.33 -1.27
N GLY A 78 5.56 6.41 -0.72
CA GLY A 78 5.87 4.98 -0.64
C GLY A 78 6.64 4.57 0.62
N GLU A 79 7.30 5.50 1.32
CA GLU A 79 8.08 5.23 2.53
C GLU A 79 7.22 4.70 3.67
N ASN A 80 5.98 5.20 3.77
CA ASN A 80 5.02 4.80 4.77
C ASN A 80 4.55 3.35 4.59
N LEU A 81 4.42 2.88 3.33
CA LEU A 81 4.09 1.49 3.04
C LEU A 81 5.30 0.56 3.24
N GLU A 82 6.49 1.00 2.85
CA GLU A 82 7.73 0.24 3.05
C GLU A 82 7.98 -0.08 4.51
N ILE A 83 7.96 0.93 5.38
CA ILE A 83 8.15 0.73 6.82
C ILE A 83 7.01 -0.09 7.40
N SER A 84 5.78 0.08 6.90
CA SER A 84 4.64 -0.70 7.39
C SER A 84 4.80 -2.19 7.13
N PHE A 85 5.16 -2.57 5.89
CA PHE A 85 5.39 -3.96 5.54
C PHE A 85 6.57 -4.54 6.31
N ARG A 86 7.67 -3.80 6.38
CA ARG A 86 8.87 -4.22 7.09
C ARG A 86 8.62 -4.47 8.57
N VAL A 87 8.01 -3.52 9.29
CA VAL A 87 7.73 -3.66 10.72
C VAL A 87 6.91 -4.93 10.98
N TRP A 88 5.79 -5.11 10.27
CA TRP A 88 4.93 -6.28 10.46
C TRP A 88 5.62 -7.59 10.07
N MET A 89 6.29 -7.63 8.92
CA MET A 89 6.89 -8.85 8.39
C MET A 89 8.14 -9.25 9.19
N CYS A 90 8.82 -8.31 9.85
CA CYS A 90 10.05 -8.56 10.59
C CYS A 90 9.86 -8.60 12.12
N GLY A 91 8.62 -8.81 12.59
CA GLY A 91 8.35 -9.17 13.99
C GLY A 91 7.86 -8.02 14.90
N GLY A 92 7.64 -6.83 14.36
CA GLY A 92 6.99 -5.73 15.06
C GLY A 92 5.48 -5.65 14.81
N SER A 93 4.86 -4.58 15.27
CA SER A 93 3.45 -4.23 15.04
C SER A 93 3.30 -2.73 14.79
N LEU A 94 2.18 -2.34 14.17
CA LEU A 94 1.80 -0.95 13.99
C LEU A 94 0.46 -0.70 14.68
N GLU A 95 0.40 0.38 15.46
CA GLU A 95 -0.77 0.69 16.29
C GLU A 95 -1.18 2.15 16.15
N ILE A 96 -2.50 2.38 16.09
CA ILE A 96 -3.10 3.70 16.25
C ILE A 96 -3.62 3.79 17.69
N HIS A 97 -3.11 4.73 18.48
CA HIS A 97 -3.55 4.97 19.85
C HIS A 97 -4.65 6.03 19.89
N PRO A 98 -5.93 5.69 20.18
CA PRO A 98 -7.04 6.65 20.16
C PRO A 98 -6.94 7.77 21.21
N CYS A 99 -6.12 7.56 22.25
CA CYS A 99 -5.85 8.54 23.29
C CYS A 99 -4.76 9.55 22.90
N SER A 100 -3.93 9.25 21.90
CA SER A 100 -2.93 10.18 21.36
C SER A 100 -3.54 10.94 20.18
N ARG A 101 -3.65 12.26 20.29
CA ARG A 101 -4.31 13.11 19.30
C ARG A 101 -3.36 14.20 18.85
N VAL A 102 -3.06 14.22 17.55
CA VAL A 102 -2.22 15.24 16.92
C VAL A 102 -2.94 15.79 15.70
N GLY A 103 -3.02 17.12 15.61
CA GLY A 103 -3.61 17.81 14.47
C GLY A 103 -2.67 17.80 13.27
N HIS A 104 -3.19 17.45 12.11
CA HIS A 104 -2.50 17.59 10.83
C HIS A 104 -3.35 18.46 9.89
N VAL A 105 -2.72 19.41 9.21
CA VAL A 105 -3.35 20.23 8.17
C VAL A 105 -3.26 19.46 6.86
N PHE A 106 -4.39 18.92 6.39
CA PHE A 106 -4.44 18.18 5.14
C PHE A 106 -4.50 19.16 3.97
N ARG A 107 -3.45 19.17 3.15
CA ARG A 107 -3.37 20.05 1.98
C ARG A 107 -3.97 19.39 0.75
N LYS A 108 -4.62 20.18 -0.10
CA LYS A 108 -5.16 19.72 -1.40
C LYS A 108 -4.07 19.41 -2.43
N GLN A 109 -2.89 20.03 -2.32
CA GLN A 109 -1.76 19.86 -3.23
C GLN A 109 -0.41 19.80 -2.49
N THR A 110 0.54 19.03 -3.02
CA THR A 110 1.91 18.95 -2.49
C THR A 110 2.74 20.13 -2.99
N PRO A 111 3.45 20.88 -2.11
CA PRO A 111 4.22 22.06 -2.51
C PRO A 111 5.61 21.74 -3.10
N TYR A 112 5.96 20.45 -3.21
CA TYR A 112 7.31 20.02 -3.61
C TYR A 112 7.49 19.99 -5.12
N THR A 113 8.69 20.31 -5.57
CA THR A 113 9.13 20.08 -6.94
C THR A 113 9.66 18.65 -7.07
N PHE A 114 9.20 17.92 -8.09
CA PHE A 114 9.57 16.53 -8.33
C PHE A 114 10.46 16.45 -9.58
N PRO A 115 11.76 16.17 -9.44
CA PRO A 115 12.64 16.00 -10.58
C PRO A 115 12.14 14.87 -11.50
N GLY A 116 11.87 15.19 -12.77
CA GLY A 116 11.31 14.20 -13.72
C GLY A 116 9.81 13.89 -13.53
N GLY A 117 9.11 14.67 -12.69
CA GLY A 117 7.67 14.58 -12.48
C GLY A 117 7.25 13.67 -11.32
N THR A 118 6.16 14.04 -10.65
CA THR A 118 5.63 13.36 -9.46
C THR A 118 5.39 11.88 -9.69
N ALA A 119 4.86 11.50 -10.85
CA ALA A 119 4.57 10.10 -11.17
C ALA A 119 5.85 9.24 -11.23
N LYS A 120 6.96 9.77 -11.77
CA LYS A 120 8.21 9.02 -11.87
C LYS A 120 8.76 8.70 -10.47
N VAL A 121 8.79 9.70 -9.60
CA VAL A 121 9.26 9.57 -8.21
C VAL A 121 8.38 8.60 -7.40
N ILE A 122 7.06 8.76 -7.48
CA ILE A 122 6.13 7.87 -6.76
C ILE A 122 6.24 6.43 -7.25
N HIS A 123 6.29 6.21 -8.58
CA HIS A 123 6.44 4.87 -9.12
C HIS A 123 7.79 4.25 -8.78
N HIS A 124 8.86 5.04 -8.75
CA HIS A 124 10.19 4.60 -8.34
C HIS A 124 10.16 4.04 -6.92
N ASN A 125 9.69 4.83 -5.96
CA ASN A 125 9.65 4.42 -4.56
C ASN A 125 8.67 3.25 -4.33
N ALA A 126 7.51 3.27 -5.00
CA ALA A 126 6.56 2.17 -4.95
C ALA A 126 7.13 0.87 -5.53
N ALA A 127 7.88 0.94 -6.64
CA ALA A 127 8.57 -0.20 -7.23
C ALA A 127 9.65 -0.75 -6.29
N ARG A 128 10.44 0.11 -5.62
CA ARG A 128 11.40 -0.34 -4.58
C ARG A 128 10.71 -1.12 -3.48
N THR A 129 9.60 -0.59 -2.93
CA THR A 129 8.79 -1.28 -1.93
C THR A 129 8.27 -2.63 -2.45
N ALA A 130 7.74 -2.67 -3.68
CA ALA A 130 7.20 -3.89 -4.28
C ALA A 130 8.28 -4.95 -4.52
N GLU A 131 9.45 -4.55 -5.00
CA GLU A 131 10.58 -5.44 -5.31
C GLU A 131 11.22 -6.09 -4.08
N VAL A 132 11.10 -5.46 -2.91
CA VAL A 132 11.67 -5.97 -1.66
C VAL A 132 10.64 -6.72 -0.83
N TRP A 133 9.41 -6.22 -0.72
CA TRP A 133 8.46 -6.67 0.31
C TRP A 133 7.27 -7.47 -0.20
N MET A 134 6.90 -7.37 -1.48
CA MET A 134 5.62 -7.92 -1.96
C MET A 134 5.70 -9.32 -2.59
N ASP A 135 6.88 -9.94 -2.65
CA ASP A 135 7.07 -11.28 -3.24
C ASP A 135 6.41 -11.40 -4.63
N ARG A 136 5.66 -12.48 -4.88
CA ARG A 136 4.87 -12.67 -6.11
C ARG A 136 3.72 -11.67 -6.27
N TYR A 137 3.29 -10.98 -5.21
CA TYR A 137 2.15 -10.06 -5.23
C TYR A 137 2.50 -8.71 -5.85
N LYS A 138 3.78 -8.40 -6.06
CA LYS A 138 4.21 -7.21 -6.84
C LYS A 138 3.62 -7.18 -8.25
N GLN A 139 3.28 -8.35 -8.81
CA GLN A 139 2.63 -8.43 -10.12
C GLN A 139 1.27 -7.69 -10.16
N PHE A 140 0.55 -7.62 -9.05
CA PHE A 140 -0.69 -6.83 -8.96
C PHE A 140 -0.40 -5.35 -9.14
N PHE A 141 0.60 -4.84 -8.42
CA PHE A 141 1.04 -3.46 -8.55
C PHE A 141 1.42 -3.14 -10.00
N TYR A 142 2.29 -3.94 -10.62
CA TYR A 142 2.70 -3.70 -12.00
C TYR A 142 1.62 -3.93 -13.05
N LYS A 143 0.54 -4.64 -12.73
CA LYS A 143 -0.63 -4.77 -13.63
C LYS A 143 -1.63 -3.63 -13.43
N MET A 144 -1.81 -3.14 -12.22
CA MET A 144 -2.69 -2.00 -11.92
C MET A 144 -2.04 -0.66 -12.31
N VAL A 145 -0.72 -0.58 -12.23
CA VAL A 145 0.08 0.60 -12.60
C VAL A 145 1.10 0.22 -13.67
N PRO A 146 0.67 0.04 -14.94
CA PRO A 146 1.56 -0.41 -16.02
C PRO A 146 2.75 0.52 -16.24
N SER A 147 2.56 1.83 -16.04
CA SER A 147 3.59 2.84 -16.16
C SER A 147 4.76 2.66 -15.18
N ALA A 148 4.54 1.99 -14.04
CA ALA A 148 5.61 1.69 -13.08
C ALA A 148 6.60 0.63 -13.60
N ARG A 149 6.23 -0.19 -14.60
CA ARG A 149 7.17 -1.16 -15.21
C ARG A 149 8.31 -0.50 -15.98
N ASN A 150 8.09 0.74 -16.43
CA ASN A 150 9.06 1.50 -17.19
C ASN A 150 9.96 2.37 -16.29
N VAL A 151 9.82 2.24 -14.97
CA VAL A 151 10.61 2.98 -13.98
C VAL A 151 11.57 2.00 -13.32
N ASP A 152 12.87 2.24 -13.51
CA ASP A 152 13.92 1.47 -12.86
C ASP A 152 13.93 1.79 -11.35
N PRO A 153 13.67 0.81 -10.45
CA PRO A 153 13.71 1.01 -9.00
C PRO A 153 15.14 1.23 -8.46
N GLY A 154 16.18 1.10 -9.28
CA GLY A 154 17.57 1.11 -8.84
C GLY A 154 17.95 -0.14 -8.05
N ASP A 155 19.14 -0.13 -7.43
CA ASP A 155 19.59 -1.26 -6.63
C ASP A 155 18.81 -1.37 -5.31
N VAL A 156 18.29 -2.57 -5.04
CA VAL A 156 17.55 -2.94 -3.82
C VAL A 156 18.21 -4.10 -3.08
N SER A 157 19.44 -4.46 -3.46
CA SER A 157 20.16 -5.63 -2.92
C SER A 157 20.36 -5.55 -1.41
N GLU A 158 20.74 -4.37 -0.89
CA GLU A 158 20.89 -4.17 0.55
C GLU A 158 19.57 -4.35 1.31
N ARG A 159 18.46 -3.86 0.76
CA ARG A 159 17.12 -4.02 1.36
C ARG A 159 16.67 -5.47 1.36
N ARG A 160 16.97 -6.22 0.29
CA ARG A 160 16.72 -7.68 0.23
C ARG A 160 17.59 -8.44 1.24
N GLN A 161 18.86 -8.07 1.38
CA GLN A 161 19.76 -8.68 2.35
C GLN A 161 19.28 -8.41 3.79
N LEU A 162 18.86 -7.19 4.10
CA LEU A 162 18.25 -6.83 5.38
C LEU A 162 17.03 -7.72 5.68
N ARG A 163 16.10 -7.84 4.72
CA ARG A 163 14.92 -8.70 4.86
C ARG A 163 15.30 -10.16 5.16
N SER A 164 16.35 -10.66 4.51
CA SER A 164 16.89 -12.01 4.75
C SER A 164 17.51 -12.15 6.14
N ASN A 165 18.34 -11.19 6.54
CA ASN A 165 19.05 -11.20 7.83
C ASN A 165 18.08 -11.17 9.02
N LEU A 166 17.01 -10.38 8.90
CA LEU A 166 15.95 -10.28 9.91
C LEU A 166 14.96 -11.45 9.87
N GLN A 167 15.13 -12.40 8.95
CA GLN A 167 14.26 -13.58 8.78
C GLN A 167 12.77 -13.20 8.66
N CYS A 168 12.49 -12.13 7.93
CA CYS A 168 11.14 -11.61 7.83
C CYS A 168 10.19 -12.59 7.13
N LYS A 169 8.92 -12.54 7.50
CA LYS A 169 7.85 -13.35 6.92
C LYS A 169 7.58 -12.98 5.45
N SER A 170 6.81 -13.81 4.76
CA SER A 170 6.36 -13.55 3.39
C SER A 170 5.24 -12.51 3.35
N PHE A 171 5.04 -11.89 2.18
CA PHE A 171 3.92 -10.99 1.97
C PHE A 171 2.57 -11.72 2.04
N GLU A 172 2.55 -13.01 1.66
CA GLU A 172 1.38 -13.87 1.85
C GLU A 172 1.00 -13.99 3.34
N TRP A 173 2.00 -14.17 4.22
CA TRP A 173 1.77 -14.16 5.66
C TRP A 173 1.21 -12.82 6.12
N TYR A 174 1.73 -11.70 5.61
CA TYR A 174 1.22 -10.36 5.91
C TYR A 174 -0.25 -10.20 5.51
N LEU A 175 -0.63 -10.57 4.28
CA LEU A 175 -2.02 -10.50 3.82
C LEU A 175 -2.93 -11.42 4.64
N ARG A 176 -2.47 -12.61 5.00
CA ARG A 176 -3.30 -13.57 5.75
C ARG A 176 -3.50 -13.18 7.21
N ASN A 177 -2.48 -12.61 7.86
CA ASN A 177 -2.47 -12.43 9.32
C ASN A 177 -2.65 -10.97 9.75
N VAL A 178 -2.17 -10.02 8.95
CA VAL A 178 -2.21 -8.59 9.27
C VAL A 178 -3.37 -7.91 8.53
N TYR A 179 -3.48 -8.14 7.22
CA TYR A 179 -4.48 -7.47 6.37
C TYR A 179 -5.37 -8.42 5.54
N PRO A 180 -6.13 -9.34 6.18
CA PRO A 180 -7.04 -10.25 5.48
C PRO A 180 -8.20 -9.51 4.80
N GLU A 181 -8.47 -8.27 5.20
CA GLU A 181 -9.47 -7.39 4.59
C GLU A 181 -8.96 -6.60 3.37
N ALA A 182 -7.78 -6.95 2.85
CA ALA A 182 -7.25 -6.33 1.64
C ALA A 182 -8.23 -6.47 0.45
N PRO A 183 -8.33 -5.47 -0.45
CA PRO A 183 -9.31 -5.49 -1.55
C PRO A 183 -9.18 -6.64 -2.56
N LEU A 184 -8.01 -7.29 -2.62
CA LEU A 184 -7.83 -8.51 -3.41
C LEU A 184 -7.37 -9.61 -2.45
N PRO A 185 -7.94 -10.82 -2.55
CA PRO A 185 -7.59 -11.89 -1.64
C PRO A 185 -6.22 -12.48 -1.99
N TYR A 186 -5.63 -13.14 -1.00
CA TYR A 186 -4.25 -13.62 -1.07
C TYR A 186 -4.09 -14.92 -1.86
N ASP A 187 -5.18 -15.65 -2.12
CA ASP A 187 -5.28 -17.01 -2.65
C ASP A 187 -5.74 -17.09 -4.12
N PHE A 188 -5.51 -16.03 -4.90
CA PHE A 188 -5.82 -16.01 -6.33
C PHE A 188 -5.13 -17.11 -7.14
N ILE A 189 -5.84 -17.69 -8.11
CA ILE A 189 -5.33 -18.73 -9.03
C ILE A 189 -4.56 -18.09 -10.19
N SER A 190 -5.17 -17.10 -10.83
CA SER A 190 -4.53 -16.42 -11.97
C SER A 190 -4.93 -14.97 -12.05
N LEU A 191 -4.01 -14.18 -12.61
CA LEU A 191 -4.15 -12.75 -12.84
C LEU A 191 -3.79 -12.49 -14.30
N GLY A 192 -4.69 -11.91 -15.09
CA GLY A 192 -4.47 -11.75 -16.53
C GLY A 192 -5.66 -11.11 -17.25
N SER A 193 -5.57 -11.01 -18.56
CA SER A 193 -6.68 -10.56 -19.40
C SER A 193 -7.57 -11.74 -19.78
N ILE A 194 -8.89 -11.53 -19.77
CA ILE A 194 -9.85 -12.48 -20.34
C ILE A 194 -10.04 -12.09 -21.81
N SER A 195 -9.51 -12.92 -22.71
CA SER A 195 -9.61 -12.73 -24.16
C SER A 195 -10.64 -13.68 -24.78
N ASN A 196 -11.47 -13.16 -25.66
CA ASN A 196 -12.26 -13.96 -26.58
C ASN A 196 -11.35 -14.40 -27.75
N THR A 197 -11.18 -15.71 -27.92
CA THR A 197 -10.26 -16.32 -28.90
C THR A 197 -10.66 -16.05 -30.34
N ASP A 198 -11.96 -15.92 -30.62
CA ASP A 198 -12.47 -15.79 -31.98
C ASP A 198 -12.33 -14.36 -32.51
N SER A 199 -12.46 -13.36 -31.64
CA SER A 199 -12.39 -11.94 -31.98
C SER A 199 -11.07 -11.27 -31.62
N ASN A 200 -10.19 -11.96 -30.89
CA ASN A 200 -8.95 -11.42 -30.30
C ASN A 200 -9.18 -10.12 -29.49
N LYS A 201 -10.33 -10.05 -28.81
CA LYS A 201 -10.72 -8.92 -27.95
C LYS A 201 -10.69 -9.33 -26.49
N CYS A 202 -10.34 -8.38 -25.63
CA CYS A 202 -10.25 -8.55 -24.19
C CYS A 202 -11.37 -7.80 -23.49
N PHE A 203 -11.84 -8.32 -22.35
CA PHE A 203 -12.70 -7.57 -21.45
C PHE A 203 -11.98 -6.32 -20.93
N ASP A 204 -12.67 -5.19 -20.94
CA ASP A 204 -12.16 -3.88 -20.56
C ASP A 204 -13.22 -3.10 -19.76
N THR A 205 -12.83 -2.60 -18.59
CA THR A 205 -13.71 -1.80 -17.72
C THR A 205 -13.96 -0.38 -18.23
N MET A 206 -13.30 0.04 -19.31
CA MET A 206 -13.40 1.37 -19.93
C MET A 206 -13.12 2.51 -18.93
N ALA A 207 -12.22 2.26 -17.97
CA ALA A 207 -11.90 3.15 -16.85
C ALA A 207 -13.10 3.50 -15.95
N LYS A 208 -14.17 2.69 -15.98
CA LYS A 208 -15.34 2.86 -15.13
C LYS A 208 -15.23 1.98 -13.88
N LYS A 209 -15.68 2.51 -12.75
CA LYS A 209 -15.79 1.75 -11.50
C LYS A 209 -17.02 0.84 -11.51
N ASP A 210 -18.13 1.34 -12.05
CA ASP A 210 -19.40 0.64 -12.16
C ASP A 210 -19.95 0.76 -13.60
N GLY A 211 -20.66 -0.27 -14.04
CA GLY A 211 -21.31 -0.31 -15.35
C GLY A 211 -20.90 -1.51 -16.20
N PRO A 212 -21.39 -1.60 -17.44
CA PRO A 212 -21.12 -2.72 -18.33
C PRO A 212 -19.65 -2.76 -18.74
N VAL A 213 -19.07 -3.96 -18.65
CA VAL A 213 -17.74 -4.26 -19.19
C VAL A 213 -17.87 -4.47 -20.70
N MET A 214 -16.88 -4.00 -21.47
CA MET A 214 -16.91 -4.05 -22.94
C MET A 214 -15.78 -4.93 -23.46
N LEU A 215 -15.92 -5.40 -24.71
CA LEU A 215 -14.82 -6.05 -25.44
C LEU A 215 -14.04 -5.00 -26.23
N GLN A 216 -12.74 -4.89 -25.97
CA GLN A 216 -11.80 -4.01 -26.67
C GLN A 216 -10.63 -4.79 -27.25
N SER A 217 -9.86 -4.17 -28.13
CA SER A 217 -8.60 -4.76 -28.62
C SER A 217 -7.69 -5.09 -27.43
N CYS A 218 -7.20 -6.32 -27.37
CA CYS A 218 -6.25 -6.75 -26.33
C CYS A 218 -4.95 -5.94 -26.47
N HIS A 219 -4.60 -5.13 -25.47
CA HIS A 219 -3.40 -4.29 -25.53
C HIS A 219 -2.26 -4.80 -24.62
N GLY A 220 -2.50 -5.79 -23.76
CA GLY A 220 -1.47 -6.44 -22.93
C GLY A 220 -0.86 -5.56 -21.81
N SER A 221 -1.15 -4.27 -21.80
CA SER A 221 -0.64 -3.30 -20.83
C SER A 221 -1.14 -3.52 -19.39
N GLY A 222 -2.28 -4.20 -19.19
CA GLY A 222 -2.91 -4.30 -17.87
C GLY A 222 -3.96 -3.20 -17.64
N GLY A 223 -4.03 -2.64 -16.43
CA GLY A 223 -5.04 -1.65 -16.06
C GLY A 223 -6.47 -2.20 -16.19
N ASN A 224 -7.25 -1.59 -17.09
CA ASN A 224 -8.66 -1.91 -17.30
C ASN A 224 -8.91 -3.31 -17.88
N GLN A 225 -7.89 -3.95 -18.44
CA GLN A 225 -7.96 -5.31 -18.99
C GLN A 225 -7.43 -6.39 -18.03
N VAL A 226 -7.30 -6.08 -16.74
CA VAL A 226 -6.84 -7.03 -15.73
C VAL A 226 -8.04 -7.64 -15.03
N SER A 227 -8.11 -8.96 -15.06
CA SER A 227 -9.07 -9.78 -14.34
C SER A 227 -8.31 -10.79 -13.48
N MET A 228 -9.01 -11.29 -12.46
CA MET A 228 -8.48 -12.26 -11.52
C MET A 228 -9.45 -13.41 -11.38
N SER A 229 -8.91 -14.61 -11.20
CA SER A 229 -9.66 -15.83 -10.90
C SER A 229 -9.25 -16.34 -9.51
N PHE A 230 -10.23 -16.91 -8.82
CA PHE A 230 -10.14 -17.50 -7.49
C PHE A 230 -10.62 -18.93 -7.54
#